data_AF-A0A415GZV4-F1
#
_entry.id   AF-A0A415GZV4-F1
#
_cell.length_a   1.000
_cell.length_b   1.000
_cell.length_c   1.000
_cell.angle_alpha   90.00
_cell.angle_beta   90.00
_cell.angle_gamma   90.00
#
_symmetry.space_group_name_H-M   'P 1'
#
loop_
_entity.id
_entity.type
_entity.pdbx_description
1 polymer ?
#
loop_
_entity_poly.entity_id
_entity_poly.type
_entity_poly.pdbx_seq_one_letter_code
_entity_poly.pdbx_strand_id
1 'polypeptide(L)' 'MIGIQDQYFGTEIEMTGITRQRAAEVVAELFGTEAVYEGAYYGIWSARDREGKKWKFMSD' A
#
# COMPACT_ATOMS: atom_id res chain seq x y z
N MET A 1 -15.26 22.73 14.34
CA MET A 1 -15.65 22.08 13.07
C MET A 1 -14.36 21.78 12.33
N ILE A 2 -14.10 20.53 11.96
CA ILE A 2 -12.90 20.13 11.22
C ILE A 2 -13.13 20.50 9.74
N GLY A 3 -12.25 21.30 9.15
CA GLY A 3 -12.40 21.72 7.75
C GLY A 3 -12.09 20.58 6.78
N ILE A 4 -12.49 20.71 5.51
CA ILE A 4 -12.16 19.69 4.50
C ILE A 4 -10.64 19.51 4.31
N GLN A 5 -9.86 20.55 4.62
CA GLN A 5 -8.40 20.57 4.57
C GLN A 5 -7.75 19.71 5.67
N ASP A 6 -8.48 19.46 6.76
CA ASP A 6 -8.01 18.72 7.93
C ASP A 6 -8.45 17.23 7.90
N GLN A 7 -9.08 16.80 6.80
CA GLN A 7 -9.55 15.42 6.61
C GLN A 7 -8.48 14.58 5.90
N TYR A 8 -8.34 13.33 6.33
CA TYR A 8 -7.48 12.35 5.67
C TYR A 8 -8.32 11.48 4.74
N PHE A 9 -7.91 11.38 3.48
CA PHE A 9 -8.57 10.53 2.50
C PHE A 9 -7.72 9.30 2.19
N GLY A 10 -8.39 8.14 2.18
CA GLY A 10 -7.86 6.89 1.68
C GLY A 10 -8.21 6.70 0.19
N THR A 11 -7.49 5.81 -0.47
CA THR A 11 -7.82 5.32 -1.80
C THR A 11 -7.45 3.84 -1.85
N GLU A 12 -8.33 3.05 -2.43
CA GLU A 12 -8.13 1.62 -2.69
C GLU A 12 -8.09 1.42 -4.20
N ILE A 13 -7.17 0.58 -4.66
CA ILE A 13 -6.93 0.33 -6.07
C ILE A 13 -6.85 -1.18 -6.27
N GLU A 14 -7.73 -1.72 -7.10
CA GLU A 14 -7.74 -3.13 -7.43
C GLU A 14 -6.63 -3.48 -8.42
N MET A 15 -5.67 -4.30 -7.97
CA MET A 15 -4.54 -4.76 -8.79
C MET A 15 -4.77 -6.19 -9.26
N THR A 16 -5.60 -6.35 -10.28
CA THR A 16 -5.97 -7.66 -10.82
C THR A 16 -4.87 -8.25 -11.72
N GLY A 17 -4.82 -9.58 -11.81
CA GLY A 17 -3.89 -10.30 -12.69
C GLY A 17 -2.46 -10.46 -12.14
N ILE A 18 -2.17 -9.96 -10.94
CA ILE A 18 -0.88 -10.12 -10.26
C ILE A 18 -1.06 -10.54 -8.80
N THR A 19 -0.02 -11.11 -8.20
CA THR A 19 -0.03 -11.46 -6.78
C THR A 19 0.14 -10.21 -5.91
N ARG A 20 -0.29 -10.29 -4.63
CA ARG A 20 -0.11 -9.20 -3.65
C ARG A 20 1.36 -8.81 -3.45
N GLN A 21 2.24 -9.81 -3.46
CA GLN A 21 3.68 -9.58 -3.45
C GLN A 21 4.11 -8.77 -4.67
N ARG A 22 3.70 -9.19 -5.87
CA ARG A 22 4.09 -8.50 -7.10
C ARG A 22 3.56 -7.08 -7.15
N ALA A 23 2.34 -6.86 -6.65
CA ALA A 23 1.78 -5.53 -6.48
C ALA A 23 2.65 -4.65 -5.57
N ALA A 24 3.05 -5.17 -4.40
CA ALA A 24 3.92 -4.45 -3.48
C ALA A 24 5.31 -4.16 -4.09
N GLU A 25 5.92 -5.11 -4.79
CA GLU A 25 7.21 -4.93 -5.47
C GLU A 25 7.17 -3.82 -6.53
N VAL A 26 6.16 -3.83 -7.41
CA VAL A 26 6.03 -2.84 -8.49
C VAL A 26 5.81 -1.43 -7.92
N VAL A 27 5.01 -1.32 -6.85
CA VAL A 27 4.77 -0.02 -6.21
C VAL A 27 5.99 0.44 -5.42
N ALA A 28 6.69 -0.46 -4.73
CA ALA A 28 7.95 -0.14 -4.07
C ALA A 28 9.01 0.34 -5.07
N GLU A 29 9.13 -0.33 -6.23
CA GLU A 29 10.01 0.08 -7.33
C GLU A 29 9.66 1.50 -7.82
N LEU A 30 8.38 1.79 -8.03
CA LEU A 30 7.90 3.13 -8.40
C LEU A 30 8.29 4.19 -7.36
N PHE A 31 8.19 3.87 -6.06
CA PHE A 31 8.57 4.79 -4.99
C PHE A 31 10.09 4.87 -4.80
N GLY A 32 10.86 3.91 -5.31
CA GLY A 32 12.28 3.73 -4.96
C GLY A 32 12.47 3.27 -3.51
N THR A 33 11.55 2.45 -3.01
CA THR A 33 11.55 1.87 -1.67
C THR A 33 11.50 0.34 -1.76
N GLU A 34 11.22 -0.34 -0.65
CA GLU A 34 11.18 -1.80 -0.58
C GLU A 34 9.78 -2.33 -0.25
N ALA A 35 9.48 -3.50 -0.80
CA ALA A 35 8.31 -4.27 -0.44
C ALA A 35 8.60 -5.10 0.81
N VAL A 36 7.76 -4.99 1.82
CA VAL A 36 7.91 -5.67 3.10
C VAL A 36 6.78 -6.67 3.27
N TYR A 37 7.14 -7.92 3.55
CA TYR A 37 6.18 -8.93 4.00
C TYR A 37 5.89 -8.72 5.49
N GLU A 38 4.64 -8.44 5.84
CA GLU A 38 4.29 -8.06 7.22
C GLU A 38 3.86 -9.23 8.09
N GLY A 39 3.64 -10.41 7.51
CA GLY A 39 3.23 -11.60 8.26
C GLY A 39 1.87 -11.42 8.97
N ALA A 40 0.80 -11.89 8.33
CA ALA A 40 -0.54 -11.91 8.92
C ALA A 40 -1.34 -13.09 8.34
N TYR A 41 -2.48 -13.41 8.93
CA TYR A 41 -3.42 -14.46 8.44
C TYR A 41 -3.76 -14.31 6.94
N TYR A 42 -3.71 -13.07 6.42
CA TYR A 42 -4.02 -12.74 5.03
C TYR A 42 -2.79 -12.60 4.10
N GLY A 43 -1.57 -12.83 4.61
CA GLY A 43 -0.35 -12.67 3.82
C GLY A 43 -0.20 -11.26 3.26
N ILE A 44 -0.21 -10.28 4.16
CA ILE A 44 -0.16 -8.84 3.83
C ILE A 44 1.25 -8.47 3.41
N TRP A 45 1.32 -7.69 2.33
CA TRP A 45 2.53 -6.96 1.92
C TRP A 45 2.33 -5.47 2.11
N SER A 46 3.42 -4.73 2.28
CA SER A 46 3.40 -3.28 2.35
C SER A 46 4.55 -2.64 1.59
N ALA A 47 4.36 -1.38 1.20
CA ALA A 47 5.41 -0.50 0.72
C ALA A 47 5.21 0.87 1.36
N ARG A 48 6.30 1.58 1.66
CA ARG A 48 6.23 2.99 2.07
C ARG A 48 6.56 3.90 0.90
N ASP A 49 5.82 4.99 0.75
CA ASP A 49 6.26 6.06 -0.12
C ASP A 49 7.34 6.92 0.55
N ARG A 50 7.85 7.91 -0.19
CA ARG A 50 8.92 8.80 0.26
C ARG A 50 8.50 9.76 1.38
N GLU A 51 7.20 9.94 1.58
CA GLU A 51 6.64 10.78 2.64
C GLU A 51 6.31 9.96 3.90
N GLY A 52 6.55 8.64 3.85
CA GLY A 52 6.34 7.73 4.97
C GLY A 52 4.92 7.19 5.06
N LYS A 53 4.01 7.52 4.13
CA LYS A 53 2.70 6.88 4.07
C LYS A 53 2.89 5.42 3.64
N LYS A 54 2.15 4.55 4.34
CA LYS A 54 2.19 3.10 4.16
C LYS A 54 1.04 2.65 3.27
N TRP A 55 1.39 1.94 2.22
CA TRP A 55 0.48 1.28 1.29
C TRP A 55 0.43 -0.20 1.62
N LYS A 56 -0.78 -0.76 1.77
CA LYS A 56 -0.99 -2.17 2.11
C LYS A 56 -1.56 -2.90 0.90
N PHE A 57 -1.09 -4.12 0.69
CA PHE A 57 -1.51 -5.02 -0.37
C PHE A 57 -2.09 -6.27 0.27
N MET A 58 -3.40 -6.42 0.16
CA MET A 58 -4.19 -7.49 0.76
C MET A 58 -5.21 -8.01 -0.25
N SER A 59 -5.89 -9.10 0.10
CA SER A 59 -7.12 -9.48 -0.59
C SER A 59 -8.27 -8.76 0.09
N ASP A 60 -9.25 -8.36 -0.72
CA ASP A 60 -10.61 -8.08 -0.26
C ASP A 60 -11.24 -9.33 0.38
#